data_AF-A0A1M5WEK4-F1
#
_entry.id   AF-A0A1M5WEK4-F1
#
_cell.length_a   1.000
_cell.length_b   1.000
_cell.length_c   1.000
_cell.angle_alpha   90.00
_cell.angle_beta   90.00
_cell.angle_gamma   90.00
#
_symmetry.space_group_name_H-M   'P 1'
#
loop_
_entity.id
_entity.type
_entity.pdbx_description
1 polymer ?
#
loop_
_entity_poly.entity_id
_entity_poly.type
_entity_poly.pdbx_seq_one_letter_code
_entity_poly.pdbx_strand_id
1 'polypeptide(L)'
;MNSAYKKEIRYTLIFSVLLLICGHLGLFFVAFPSLQNHMVFGFPSQYIIPVLMGWLGLMVVVWFQAKLSNDLDDEIEEYSGSTENVG
;
A
#
# COMPACT_ATOMS: atom_id res chain seq x y z
N MET A 1 -2.71 13.52 21.80
CA MET A 1 -2.01 13.12 20.56
C MET A 1 -2.62 13.92 19.42
N ASN A 2 -1.82 14.71 18.69
CA ASN A 2 -2.30 15.55 17.59
C ASN A 2 -2.98 14.66 16.52
N SER A 3 -3.99 15.19 15.83
CA SER A 3 -4.79 14.45 14.85
C SER A 3 -3.93 13.92 13.69
N ALA A 4 -2.91 14.68 13.28
CA ALA A 4 -1.95 14.30 12.24
C ALA A 4 -1.11 13.07 12.61
N TYR A 5 -0.54 13.02 13.82
CA TYR A 5 0.19 11.84 14.33
C TYR A 5 -0.68 10.58 14.38
N LYS A 6 -1.98 10.72 14.68
CA LYS A 6 -2.92 9.58 14.63
C LYS A 6 -3.15 9.10 13.20
N LYS A 7 -3.15 10.03 12.24
CA LYS A 7 -3.29 9.75 10.80
C LYS A 7 -2.06 9.01 10.28
N GLU A 8 -0.85 9.43 10.68
CA GLU A 8 0.42 8.80 10.31
C GLU A 8 0.47 7.33 10.71
N ILE A 9 0.22 7.03 11.99
CA ILE A 9 0.21 5.65 12.49
C ILE A 9 -0.81 4.79 11.72
N ARG A 10 -2.00 5.36 11.45
CA ARG A 10 -3.05 4.66 10.70
C ARG A 10 -2.61 4.36 9.27
N TYR A 11 -1.99 5.33 8.58
CA TYR A 11 -1.50 5.13 7.22
C TYR A 11 -0.38 4.10 7.19
N THR A 12 0.60 4.20 8.09
CA THR A 12 1.70 3.22 8.19
C THR A 12 1.19 1.81 8.43
N LEU A 13 0.20 1.61 9.31
CA LEU A 13 -0.41 0.29 9.53
C LEU A 13 -1.12 -0.23 8.28
N ILE A 14 -1.94 0.61 7.64
CA ILE A 14 -2.69 0.22 6.43
C ILE A 14 -1.73 -0.15 5.30
N PHE A 15 -0.72 0.68 5.03
CA PHE A 15 0.25 0.42 3.96
C PHE A 15 1.13 -0.80 4.27
N SER A 16 1.50 -1.02 5.53
CA SER A 16 2.23 -2.22 5.93
C SER A 16 1.43 -3.49 5.63
N VAL A 17 0.14 -3.51 5.97
CA VAL A 17 -0.76 -4.63 5.65
C VAL A 17 -0.93 -4.79 4.13
N LEU A 18 -1.11 -3.70 3.39
CA LEU A 18 -1.23 -3.74 1.93
C LEU A 18 0.03 -4.28 1.26
N LEU A 19 1.22 -3.83 1.69
CA LEU A 19 2.51 -4.30 1.17
C LEU A 19 2.70 -5.79 1.45
N LEU A 20 2.34 -6.25 2.65
CA LEU A 20 2.39 -7.68 2.98
C LEU A 20 1.46 -8.49 2.08
N ILE A 21 0.23 -8.02 1.83
CA ILE A 21 -0.70 -8.68 0.92
C ILE A 21 -0.10 -8.74 -0.49
N CYS A 22 0.35 -7.61 -1.03
CA CYS A 22 0.95 -7.53 -2.36
C CYS A 22 2.16 -8.48 -2.53
N GLY A 23 3.04 -8.54 -1.52
CA GLY A 23 4.21 -9.42 -1.53
C GLY A 23 3.89 -10.91 -1.40
N HIS A 24 2.70 -11.26 -0.89
CA HIS A 24 2.31 -12.65 -0.61
C HIS A 24 1.11 -13.12 -1.44
N LEU A 25 0.79 -12.46 -2.57
CA LEU A 25 -0.31 -12.85 -3.44
C LEU A 25 -0.19 -14.28 -4.00
N GLY A 26 1.00 -14.88 -4.03
CA GLY A 26 1.16 -16.30 -4.35
C GLY A 26 0.43 -17.23 -3.38
N LEU A 27 0.33 -16.86 -2.10
CA LEU A 27 -0.40 -17.64 -1.08
C LEU A 27 -1.91 -17.69 -1.36
N PHE A 28 -2.46 -16.70 -2.07
CA PHE A 28 -3.86 -16.70 -2.48
C PHE A 28 -4.18 -17.92 -3.36
N PHE A 29 -3.30 -18.29 -4.28
CA PHE A 29 -3.48 -19.48 -5.12
C PHE A 29 -3.31 -20.78 -4.34
N VAL A 30 -2.56 -20.78 -3.24
CA VAL A 30 -2.47 -21.93 -2.33
C VAL A 30 -3.76 -22.09 -1.52
N ALA A 31 -4.31 -20.99 -1.01
CA ALA A 31 -5.56 -20.99 -0.25
C ALA A 31 -6.79 -21.35 -1.11
N PHE A 32 -6.75 -21.02 -2.42
CA PHE A 32 -7.81 -21.33 -3.38
C PHE A 32 -7.28 -22.16 -4.55
N PRO A 33 -7.09 -23.49 -4.37
CA PRO A 33 -6.53 -24.38 -5.39
C PRO A 33 -7.36 -24.41 -6.69
N SER A 34 -8.66 -24.12 -6.63
CA SER A 34 -9.54 -24.07 -7.81
C SER A 34 -9.18 -22.96 -8.81
N LEU A 35 -8.40 -21.97 -8.38
CA LEU A 35 -7.88 -20.89 -9.22
C LEU A 35 -6.52 -21.24 -9.85
N GLN A 36 -5.92 -22.36 -9.46
CA GLN A 36 -4.74 -22.92 -10.12
C GLN A 36 -5.14 -23.61 -11.42
N ASN A 37 -4.19 -23.72 -12.37
CA ASN A 37 -4.36 -24.37 -13.69
C ASN A 37 -5.21 -23.61 -14.72
N HIS A 38 -5.56 -22.35 -14.45
CA HIS A 38 -6.08 -21.47 -15.50
C HIS A 38 -4.93 -20.89 -16.30
N MET A 39 -5.06 -20.85 -17.62
CA MET A 39 -4.05 -20.24 -18.49
C MET A 39 -4.47 -18.80 -18.80
N VAL A 40 -3.62 -17.84 -18.45
CA VAL A 40 -3.82 -16.41 -18.71
C VAL A 40 -2.67 -15.94 -19.59
N PHE A 41 -2.98 -15.46 -20.80
CA PHE A 41 -1.99 -15.07 -21.81
C PHE A 41 -0.94 -16.17 -22.14
N GLY A 42 -1.30 -17.44 -22.02
CA GLY A 42 -0.38 -18.56 -22.25
C GLY A 42 0.52 -18.92 -21.06
N PHE A 43 0.37 -18.23 -19.92
CA PHE A 43 1.07 -18.54 -18.67
C PHE A 43 0.09 -19.07 -17.61
N PRO A 44 0.52 -19.96 -16.71
CA PRO A 44 -0.34 -20.37 -15.61
C PRO A 44 -0.68 -19.19 -14.68
N SER A 45 -1.96 -19.08 -14.32
CA SER A 45 -2.55 -17.99 -13.53
C SER A 45 -1.80 -17.74 -12.23
N GLN A 46 -1.40 -18.82 -11.55
CA GLN A 46 -0.69 -18.76 -10.27
C GLN A 46 0.69 -18.08 -10.33
N TYR A 47 1.24 -17.84 -11.51
CA TYR A 47 2.51 -17.14 -11.69
C TYR A 47 2.31 -15.74 -12.27
N ILE A 48 1.55 -15.63 -13.36
CA ILE A 48 1.42 -14.36 -14.08
C ILE A 48 0.65 -13.32 -13.26
N ILE A 49 -0.38 -13.72 -12.51
CA ILE A 49 -1.19 -12.80 -11.71
C ILE A 49 -0.35 -12.22 -10.54
N PRO A 50 0.34 -13.03 -9.72
CA PRO A 50 1.23 -12.49 -8.69
C PRO A 50 2.36 -11.62 -9.25
N VAL A 51 2.93 -11.95 -10.41
CA VAL A 51 3.97 -11.11 -11.05
C VAL A 51 3.39 -9.75 -11.45
N LEU A 52 2.26 -9.72 -12.14
CA LEU A 52 1.64 -8.46 -12.57
C LEU A 52 1.19 -7.61 -11.37
N MET A 53 0.62 -8.24 -10.34
CA MET A 53 0.21 -7.55 -9.13
C MET A 53 1.40 -7.10 -8.28
N GLY A 54 2.45 -7.90 -8.17
CA GLY A 54 3.68 -7.58 -7.44
C GLY A 54 4.52 -6.51 -8.14
N TRP A 55 4.30 -6.27 -9.43
CA TRP A 55 5.00 -5.23 -10.18
C TRP A 55 4.12 -4.00 -10.40
N LEU A 56 3.07 -4.11 -11.22
CA LEU A 56 2.18 -3.00 -11.55
C LEU A 56 1.25 -2.65 -10.38
N GLY A 57 0.67 -3.66 -9.74
CA GLY A 57 -0.19 -3.45 -8.57
C GLY A 57 0.58 -2.81 -7.41
N LEU A 58 1.80 -3.29 -7.15
CA LEU A 58 2.68 -2.73 -6.14
C LEU A 58 3.01 -1.27 -6.45
N MET A 59 3.41 -0.94 -7.69
CA MET A 59 3.69 0.43 -8.11
C MET A 59 2.53 1.39 -7.81
N VAL A 60 1.29 0.97 -8.06
CA VAL A 60 0.10 1.76 -7.73
C VAL A 60 -0.03 1.96 -6.21
N VAL A 61 0.17 0.90 -5.42
CA VAL A 61 0.12 0.97 -3.96
C VAL A 61 1.17 1.95 -3.41
N VAL A 62 2.43 1.84 -3.86
CA VAL A 62 3.49 2.74 -3.37
C VAL A 62 3.30 4.17 -3.85
N TRP A 63 2.71 4.37 -5.03
CA TRP A 63 2.36 5.71 -5.51
C TRP A 63 1.30 6.37 -4.61
N PHE A 64 0.23 5.66 -4.26
CA PHE A 64 -0.75 6.15 -3.30
C PHE A 64 -0.13 6.41 -1.93
N GLN A 65 0.77 5.53 -1.48
CA GLN A 65 1.49 5.71 -0.22
C GLN A 65 2.31 7.00 -0.22
N ALA A 66 3.14 7.20 -1.25
CA ALA A 66 3.97 8.39 -1.36
C ALA A 66 3.12 9.67 -1.36
N LYS A 67 2.02 9.69 -2.11
CA LYS A 67 1.12 10.83 -2.13
C LYS A 67 0.50 11.11 -0.75
N LEU A 68 -0.07 10.10 -0.10
CA LEU A 68 -0.75 10.26 1.20
C LEU A 68 0.22 10.64 2.32
N SER A 69 1.45 10.15 2.26
CA SER A 69 2.52 10.51 3.20
C SER A 69 2.97 11.95 3.00
N ASN A 70 3.22 12.37 1.75
CA ASN A 70 3.59 13.76 1.47
C ASN A 70 2.49 14.75 1.90
N ASP A 71 1.23 14.47 1.56
CA ASP A 71 0.10 15.32 1.96
C ASP A 71 -0.01 15.42 3.50
N LEU A 72 0.37 14.36 4.23
CA LEU A 72 0.37 14.35 5.70
C LEU A 72 1.54 15.15 6.29
N ASP A 73 2.73 15.04 5.69
CA ASP A 73 3.90 15.81 6.11
C ASP A 73 3.63 17.32 5.94
N ASP A 74 3.02 17.72 4.83
CA ASP A 74 2.56 19.10 4.58
C ASP A 74 1.55 19.58 5.64
N GLU A 75 0.56 18.74 5.99
CA GLU A 75 -0.40 19.04 7.07
C GLU A 75 0.34 19.27 8.41
N ILE A 76 1.31 18.43 8.76
CA ILE A 76 2.07 18.55 10.01
C ILE A 76 2.87 19.85 10.05
N GLU A 77 3.52 20.22 8.94
CA GLU A 77 4.35 21.42 8.84
C GLU A 77 3.50 22.70 8.98
N GLU A 78 2.31 22.75 8.37
CA GLU A 78 1.37 23.88 8.49
C GLU A 78 0.88 24.08 9.95
N TYR A 79 0.53 23.01 10.65
CA TYR A 79 0.14 23.09 12.06
C TYR A 79 1.30 23.53 12.97
N SER A 80 2.52 23.11 12.66
CA SER A 80 3.71 23.44 13.46
C SER A 80 4.11 24.90 13.28
N GLY A 81 4.17 25.38 12.03
CA GLY A 81 4.53 26.76 11.71
C GLY A 81 3.47 27.78 12.15
N SER A 82 2.18 27.43 12.13
CA SER A 82 1.13 28.29 12.69
C SER A 82 1.21 28.41 14.22
N THR A 83 1.74 27.40 14.92
CA THR A 83 1.91 27.44 16.37
C THR A 83 3.13 28.27 16.79
N GLU A 84 4.21 28.29 15.99
CA GLU A 84 5.39 29.15 16.24
C GLU A 84 5.11 30.64 16.00
N ASN A 85 4.24 31.01 15.05
CA ASN A 85 3.94 32.41 14.71
C ASN A 85 2.96 33.11 15.66
N VAL A 86 2.45 32.42 16.68
CA VAL A 86 1.49 32.97 17.68
C VAL A 86 2.11 33.04 19.09
N GLY A 87 3.38 32.65 19.24
CA GLY A 87 4.18 32.73 20.47
C GLY A 87 4.95 34.03 20.63
#